data_AF-A0A9E2FHD1-F1
#
_entry.id   AF-A0A9E2FHD1-F1
#
_cell.length_a   1.000
_cell.length_b   1.000
_cell.length_c   1.000
_cell.angle_alpha   90.00
_cell.angle_beta   90.00
_cell.angle_gamma   90.00
#
_symmetry.space_group_name_H-M   'P 1'
#
loop_
_entity.id
_entity.type
_entity.pdbx_description
1 polymer ?
#
loop_
_entity_poly.entity_id
_entity_poly.type
_entity_poly.pdbx_seq_one_letter_code
_entity_poly.pdbx_strand_id
1 'polypeptide(L)' 'LAVARSKKYGTQLKPSVVGSDAFFPFADGAEAAIAAGATAIIQPGGSVRDQEVINACDRLNVAMVFTGERHFRH' A
#
# COMPACT_ATOMS: atom_id res chain seq x y z
N LEU A 1 2.77 -4.29 12.06
CA LEU A 1 3.31 -5.63 12.39
C LEU A 1 4.35 -6.14 11.38
N ALA A 2 4.06 -6.12 10.07
CA ALA A 2 4.98 -6.63 9.04
C ALA A 2 6.39 -6.03 9.09
N VAL A 3 6.49 -4.70 9.19
CA VAL A 3 7.76 -3.97 9.33
C VAL A 3 8.56 -4.41 10.57
N ALA A 4 7.88 -4.60 11.70
CA ALA A 4 8.53 -5.05 12.94
C ALA A 4 9.07 -6.48 12.81
N ARG A 5 8.33 -7.38 12.13
CA ARG A 5 8.81 -8.74 11.85
C ARG A 5 10.02 -8.73 10.93
N SER A 6 10.00 -7.93 9.86
CA SER A 6 11.16 -7.82 8.96
C SER A 6 12.41 -7.37 9.71
N LYS A 7 12.30 -6.34 10.56
CA LYS A 7 13.40 -5.88 11.43
C LYS A 7 13.91 -6.99 12.36
N LYS A 8 13.01 -7.77 12.96
CA LYS A 8 13.37 -8.88 13.85
C LYS A 8 14.14 -10.00 13.15
N TYR A 9 13.77 -10.33 11.92
CA TYR A 9 14.36 -11.45 11.17
C TYR A 9 15.42 -11.01 10.15
N GLY A 10 15.81 -9.73 10.15
CA GLY A 10 16.84 -9.21 9.25
C GLY A 10 16.45 -9.22 7.77
N THR A 11 15.16 -9.36 7.44
CA THR A 11 14.71 -9.34 6.04
C THR A 11 14.55 -7.90 5.56
N GLN A 12 15.06 -7.61 4.37
CA GLN A 12 14.95 -6.27 3.78
C GLN A 12 13.60 -6.10 3.09
N LEU A 13 12.93 -4.96 3.35
CA LEU A 13 11.68 -4.56 2.69
C LEU A 13 11.91 -3.55 1.55
N LYS A 14 13.14 -3.06 1.36
CA LYS A 14 13.45 -2.07 0.34
C LYS A 14 14.30 -2.70 -0.76
N PRO A 15 13.93 -2.59 -2.04
CA PRO A 15 12.62 -2.17 -2.56
C PRO A 15 11.58 -3.30 -2.45
N SER A 16 10.31 -2.95 -2.23
CA SER A 16 9.20 -3.91 -2.27
C SER A 16 7.97 -3.36 -3.01
N VAL A 17 6.99 -4.22 -3.20
CA VAL A 17 5.65 -3.92 -3.72
C VAL A 17 4.62 -4.41 -2.71
N VAL A 18 3.51 -3.68 -2.56
CA VAL A 18 2.45 -4.00 -1.61
C VAL A 18 1.17 -4.35 -2.35
N GLY A 19 0.57 -5.49 -2.01
CA GLY A 19 -0.76 -5.86 -2.46
C GLY A 19 -1.75 -5.85 -1.29
N SER A 20 -2.90 -5.20 -1.50
CA SER A 20 -4.03 -5.22 -0.59
C SER A 20 -5.23 -5.88 -1.27
N ASP A 21 -5.92 -6.77 -0.57
CA ASP A 21 -7.14 -7.45 -1.05
C ASP A 21 -8.39 -6.55 -0.93
N ALA A 22 -8.30 -5.49 -0.13
CA ALA A 22 -9.31 -4.45 0.08
C ALA A 22 -8.73 -3.06 -0.20
N PHE A 23 -9.60 -2.06 -0.34
CA PHE A 23 -9.16 -0.68 -0.57
C PHE A 23 -8.58 -0.03 0.71
N PHE A 24 -7.73 0.96 0.53
CA PHE A 24 -7.27 1.88 1.59
C PHE A 24 -8.36 2.92 1.87
N PRO A 25 -8.89 2.99 3.10
CA PRO A 25 -9.90 3.99 3.44
C PRO A 25 -9.32 5.41 3.55
N PHE A 26 -8.02 5.52 3.84
CA PHE A 26 -7.27 6.78 3.99
C PHE A 26 -5.83 6.61 3.47
N ALA A 27 -5.15 7.74 3.24
CA ALA A 27 -3.78 7.77 2.71
C ALA A 27 -2.73 7.19 3.68
N ASP A 28 -2.99 7.21 4.98
CA ASP A 28 -2.05 6.79 6.03
C ASP A 28 -1.52 5.36 5.86
N GLY A 29 -2.37 4.44 5.42
CA GLY A 29 -2.00 3.06 5.12
C GLY A 29 -0.99 2.95 3.97
N ALA A 30 -1.21 3.70 2.89
CA ALA A 30 -0.30 3.76 1.76
C ALA A 30 1.02 4.45 2.15
N GLU A 31 0.96 5.58 2.84
CA GLU A 31 2.14 6.32 3.31
C GLU A 31 3.04 5.48 4.22
N ALA A 32 2.44 4.73 5.15
CA ALA A 32 3.18 3.83 6.04
C ALA A 32 3.91 2.72 5.26
N ALA A 33 3.28 2.20 4.20
CA ALA A 33 3.86 1.17 3.36
C ALA A 33 5.03 1.72 2.50
N ILE A 34 4.86 2.93 1.96
CA ILE A 34 5.91 3.64 1.21
C ILE A 34 7.10 3.95 2.11
N ALA A 35 6.87 4.49 3.31
CA ALA A 35 7.93 4.75 4.29
C ALA A 35 8.73 3.47 4.63
N ALA A 36 8.04 2.32 4.65
CA ALA A 36 8.64 1.01 4.88
C ALA A 36 9.45 0.46 3.68
N GLY A 37 9.28 0.99 2.46
CA GLY A 37 10.04 0.56 1.29
C GLY A 37 9.25 0.27 0.03
N ALA A 38 7.93 0.45 0.04
CA ALA A 38 7.11 0.16 -1.11
C ALA A 38 7.40 1.14 -2.26
N THR A 39 7.62 0.58 -3.44
CA THR A 39 7.85 1.28 -4.72
C THR A 39 6.63 1.20 -5.65
N ALA A 40 5.72 0.27 -5.36
CA ALA A 40 4.40 0.21 -5.96
C ALA A 40 3.37 -0.37 -4.99
N ILE A 41 2.10 -0.02 -5.21
CA ILE A 41 0.93 -0.50 -4.46
C ILE A 41 -0.14 -0.97 -5.44
N ILE A 42 -0.70 -2.15 -5.21
CA ILE A 42 -1.88 -2.66 -5.92
C ILE A 42 -3.03 -2.88 -4.93
N GLN A 43 -4.22 -2.38 -5.28
CA GLN A 43 -5.44 -2.53 -4.47
C GLN A 43 -6.70 -2.56 -5.36
N PRO A 44 -7.89 -2.88 -4.83
CA PRO A 44 -9.13 -2.83 -5.61
C PRO A 44 -9.55 -1.41 -6.03
N GLY A 45 -9.34 -0.41 -5.17
CA GLY A 45 -10.03 0.88 -5.29
C GLY A 45 -11.50 0.79 -4.86
N GLY A 46 -12.21 1.91 -4.93
CA GLY A 46 -13.61 2.05 -4.50
C GLY A 46 -13.81 2.81 -3.19
N SER A 47 -12.77 3.44 -2.65
CA SER A 47 -12.91 4.35 -1.51
C SER A 47 -13.49 5.68 -1.96
N VAL A 48 -14.37 6.29 -1.14
CA VAL A 48 -14.80 7.68 -1.32
C VAL A 48 -13.60 8.64 -1.31
N ARG A 49 -12.48 8.22 -0.71
CA ARG A 49 -11.24 9.00 -0.57
C ARG A 49 -10.08 8.49 -1.43
N ASP A 50 -10.34 7.71 -2.48
CA ASP A 50 -9.27 7.18 -3.34
C ASP A 50 -8.36 8.30 -3.88
N GLN A 51 -8.90 9.48 -4.20
CA GLN A 51 -8.10 10.60 -4.66
C GLN A 51 -7.05 11.06 -3.61
N GLU A 52 -7.37 11.02 -2.32
CA GLU A 52 -6.40 11.35 -1.26
C GLU A 52 -5.24 10.34 -1.24
N VAL A 53 -5.56 9.06 -1.45
CA VAL A 53 -4.57 7.97 -1.49
C VAL A 53 -3.69 8.07 -2.75
N ILE A 54 -4.30 8.35 -3.91
CA ILE A 54 -3.58 8.56 -5.18
C ILE A 54 -2.63 9.75 -5.04
N ASN A 55 -3.13 10.89 -4.55
CA ASN A 55 -2.30 12.09 -4.35
C ASN A 55 -1.11 11.84 -3.41
N ALA A 56 -1.27 10.99 -2.39
CA ALA A 56 -0.18 10.60 -1.51
C ALA A 56 0.87 9.76 -2.24
N CYS A 57 0.44 8.83 -3.11
CA CYS A 57 1.34 8.02 -3.93
C CYS A 57 2.10 8.88 -4.95
N ASP A 58 1.40 9.79 -5.64
CA ASP A 58 2.00 10.73 -6.61
C ASP A 58 3.02 11.65 -5.94
N ARG A 59 2.66 12.24 -4.79
CA ARG A 59 3.58 13.09 -4.01
C ARG A 59 4.85 12.36 -3.57
N LEU A 60 4.74 11.05 -3.33
CA LEU A 60 5.86 10.20 -2.91
C LEU A 60 6.52 9.46 -4.08
N ASN A 61 6.08 9.71 -5.32
CA ASN A 61 6.58 9.10 -6.56
C ASN A 61 6.53 7.56 -6.53
N VAL A 62 5.38 7.00 -6.17
CA VAL A 62 5.11 5.55 -6.09
C VAL A 62 3.98 5.17 -7.03
N ALA A 63 4.15 4.08 -7.76
CA ALA A 63 3.10 3.59 -8.65
C ALA A 63 1.91 3.01 -7.86
N MET A 64 0.69 3.36 -8.22
CA MET A 64 -0.54 2.78 -7.67
C MET A 64 -1.41 2.19 -8.78
N VAL A 65 -1.87 0.95 -8.60
CA VAL A 65 -2.71 0.23 -9.55
C VAL A 65 -4.02 -0.18 -8.88
N PHE A 66 -5.14 0.12 -9.54
CA PHE A 66 -6.47 -0.34 -9.14
C PHE A 66 -6.87 -1.57 -9.95
N THR A 67 -7.29 -2.63 -9.27
CA THR A 67 -7.77 -3.86 -9.91
C THR A 67 -9.26 -3.83 -10.20
N GLY A 68 -10.05 -3.03 -9.48
CA GLY A 68 -11.51 -3.05 -9.52
C GLY A 68 -12.14 -4.26 -8.85
N GLU A 69 -11.35 -5.21 -8.35
CA GLU A 69 -11.81 -6.51 -7.84
C GLU A 69 -11.33 -6.73 -6.41
N ARG A 70 -12.26 -6.99 -5.49
CA ARG A 70 -11.98 -7.23 -4.07
C ARG A 70 -11.86 -8.73 -3.80
N HIS A 71 -10.75 -9.16 -3.21
CA HIS A 71 -10.49 -10.57 -2.89
C HIS A 71 -10.66 -10.88 -1.39
N PHE A 72 -11.79 -10.48 -0.83
CA PHE A 72 -12.04 -10.68 0.60
C PHE A 72 -12.30 -12.16 0.93
N ARG A 73 -11.67 -12.63 2.02
CA ARG A 73 -11.85 -13.97 2.56
C ARG A 73 -11.94 -13.90 4.09
N HIS A 74 -12.98 -14.54 4.64
CA HIS A 74 -13.18 -14.68 6.09
C HIS A 74 -12.23 -15.73 6.69
#